data_AF-A0A2V8Z5K0-F1
#
_entry.id   AF-A0A2V8Z5K0-F1
#
_cell.length_a   1.000
_cell.length_b   1.000
_cell.length_c   1.000
_cell.angle_alpha   90.00
_cell.angle_beta   90.00
_cell.angle_gamma   90.00
#
_symmetry.space_group_name_H-M   'P 1'
#
loop_
_entity.id
_entity.type
_entity.pdbx_description
1 polymer ?
#
loop_
_entity_poly.entity_id
_entity_poly.type
_entity_poly.pdbx_seq_one_letter_code
_entity_poly.pdbx_strand_id
1 'polypeptide(L)'
;MPEEKNFFAGLVDFSFQQQIMRRIVKVLYIIGILAGGIDVVVYVVQGSQQSPAEGLINFGIGIVSFFVGVLVWRGMLELALLVQRIAESIDRATHP
;
A
#
# COMPACT_ATOMS: atom_id res chain seq x y z
N MET A 1 7.50 12.74 24.38
CA MET A 1 7.29 12.25 23.00
C MET A 1 5.89 11.67 22.85
N PRO A 2 4.83 12.49 22.74
CA PRO A 2 3.44 12.01 22.70
C PRO A 2 2.90 11.68 21.29
N GLU A 3 3.57 12.09 20.21
CA GLU A 3 3.04 11.92 18.84
C GLU A 3 3.09 10.47 18.31
N GLU A 4 4.11 9.70 18.66
CA GLU A 4 4.24 8.30 18.21
C GLU A 4 3.15 7.41 18.82
N LYS A 5 2.79 7.65 20.08
CA LYS A 5 1.73 6.91 20.78
C LYS A 5 0.37 7.13 20.12
N ASN A 6 0.10 8.34 19.62
CA ASN A 6 -1.13 8.65 18.89
C ASN A 6 -1.17 7.98 17.50
N PHE A 7 -0.03 7.78 16.85
CA PHE A 7 0.03 7.12 15.54
C PHE A 7 -0.30 5.61 15.63
N PHE A 8 0.31 4.90 16.59
CA PHE A 8 -0.01 3.49 16.82
C PHE A 8 -1.39 3.29 17.43
N ALA A 9 -1.83 4.17 18.34
CA ALA A 9 -3.20 4.12 18.85
C ALA A 9 -4.23 4.34 17.73
N GLY A 10 -3.99 5.27 16.79
CA GLY A 10 -4.84 5.50 15.62
C GLY A 10 -4.81 4.39 14.56
N LEU A 11 -3.79 3.52 14.55
CA LEU A 11 -3.75 2.33 13.69
C LEU A 11 -4.61 1.18 14.25
N VAL A 12 -4.79 1.13 15.57
CA VAL A 12 -5.62 0.14 16.27
C VAL A 12 -7.03 0.68 16.52
N ASP A 13 -7.23 1.99 16.37
CA ASP A 13 -8.55 2.63 16.41
C ASP A 13 -9.24 2.46 15.05
N PHE A 14 -10.21 1.54 15.00
CA PHE A 14 -11.05 1.30 13.83
C PHE A 14 -12.06 2.43 13.54
N SER A 15 -12.07 3.48 14.38
CA SER A 15 -12.75 4.74 14.11
C SER A 15 -11.94 5.54 13.08
N PHE A 16 -12.15 5.26 11.80
CA PHE A 16 -11.49 5.93 10.67
C PHE A 16 -11.87 7.43 10.58
N GLN A 17 -11.33 8.25 11.47
CA GLN A 17 -11.43 9.71 11.42
C GLN A 17 -10.76 10.23 10.12
N GLN A 18 -11.46 11.08 9.36
CA GLN A 18 -11.10 11.49 7.99
C GLN A 18 -9.66 11.99 7.81
N GLN A 19 -9.11 12.70 8.81
CA GLN A 19 -7.75 13.24 8.77
C GLN A 19 -6.68 12.14 8.85
N ILE A 20 -6.95 11.05 9.59
CA ILE A 20 -6.01 9.95 9.79
C ILE A 20 -5.92 9.08 8.54
N MET A 21 -7.03 8.86 7.81
CA MET A 21 -7.01 8.02 6.61
C MET A 21 -6.06 8.54 5.52
N ARG A 22 -6.02 9.86 5.26
CA ARG A 22 -5.07 10.43 4.28
C ARG A 22 -3.61 10.17 4.66
N ARG A 23 -3.31 10.11 5.96
CA ARG A 23 -1.98 9.80 6.48
C ARG A 23 -1.68 8.30 6.37
N ILE A 24 -2.64 7.45 6.74
CA ILE A 24 -2.54 5.99 6.64
C ILE A 24 -2.33 5.54 5.19
N VAL A 25 -3.07 6.09 4.22
CA VAL A 25 -2.92 5.73 2.81
C VAL A 25 -1.51 6.01 2.28
N LYS A 26 -0.89 7.12 2.68
CA LYS A 26 0.51 7.40 2.31
C LYS A 26 1.49 6.39 2.92
N VAL A 27 1.26 6.00 4.18
CA VAL A 27 2.10 5.02 4.87
C VAL A 27 1.92 3.63 4.27
N LEU A 28 0.68 3.21 3.99
CA LEU A 28 0.38 1.95 3.28
C LEU A 28 0.96 1.93 1.87
N TYR A 29 1.01 3.06 1.17
CA TYR A 29 1.65 3.16 -0.14
C TYR A 29 3.16 2.88 -0.03
N ILE A 30 3.84 3.52 0.92
CA ILE A 30 5.28 3.31 1.14
C ILE A 30 5.55 1.86 1.56
N ILE A 31 4.76 1.31 2.49
CA ILE A 31 4.89 -0.07 2.93
C ILE A 31 4.66 -1.04 1.75
N GLY A 32 3.65 -0.80 0.91
CA GLY A 32 3.38 -1.62 -0.27
C GLY A 32 4.52 -1.59 -1.29
N ILE A 33 5.14 -0.43 -1.52
CA ILE A 33 6.34 -0.31 -2.37
C ILE A 33 7.51 -1.09 -1.78
N LEU A 34 7.76 -0.94 -0.48
CA LEU A 34 8.85 -1.64 0.19
C LEU A 34 8.65 -3.16 0.17
N ALA A 35 7.43 -3.62 0.48
CA ALA A 35 7.05 -5.03 0.43
C ALA A 35 7.20 -5.59 -0.99
N GLY A 36 6.68 -4.90 -2.00
CA GLY A 36 6.84 -5.33 -3.40
C GLY A 36 8.31 -5.39 -3.84
N GLY A 37 9.15 -4.47 -3.38
CA GLY A 37 10.59 -4.50 -3.65
C GLY A 37 11.27 -5.71 -3.02
N ILE A 38 10.90 -6.04 -1.78
CA ILE A 38 11.39 -7.25 -1.08
C ILE A 38 10.93 -8.51 -1.81
N ASP A 39 9.66 -8.57 -2.23
CA ASP A 39 9.11 -9.72 -2.96
C ASP A 39 9.91 -10.00 -4.23
N VAL A 40 10.25 -8.98 -5.02
CA VAL A 40 11.10 -9.15 -6.21
C VAL A 40 12.44 -9.79 -5.87
N VAL A 41 13.11 -9.29 -4.83
CA VAL A 41 14.41 -9.84 -4.41
C VAL A 41 14.27 -11.29 -3.99
N VAL A 42 13.23 -11.61 -3.21
CA VAL A 42 12.95 -12.97 -2.74
C VAL A 42 12.69 -13.91 -3.93
N TYR A 43 11.89 -13.50 -4.91
CA TYR A 43 11.61 -14.30 -6.12
C TYR A 43 12.85 -14.55 -6.98
N VAL A 44 13.73 -13.56 -7.08
CA VAL A 44 14.98 -13.67 -7.83
C VAL A 44 15.95 -14.62 -7.14
N VAL A 45 16.11 -14.50 -5.81
CA VAL A 45 16.97 -15.39 -5.02
C VAL A 45 16.46 -16.83 -5.09
N GLN A 46 15.16 -17.05 -4.95
CA GLN A 46 14.57 -18.39 -5.06
C GLN A 46 14.77 -19.00 -6.46
N GLY A 47 14.54 -18.24 -7.52
CA GLY A 47 14.76 -18.72 -8.90
C GLY A 47 16.24 -19.02 -9.18
N SER A 48 17.15 -18.23 -8.62
CA SER A 48 18.59 -18.43 -8.77
C SER A 48 19.10 -19.71 -8.08
N GLN A 49 18.40 -20.19 -7.04
CA GLN A 49 18.74 -21.45 -6.37
C GLN A 49 18.39 -22.69 -7.21
N GLN A 50 17.40 -22.59 -8.12
CA GLN A 50 17.04 -23.67 -9.02
C GLN A 50 17.96 -23.68 -10.25
N SER A 51 18.13 -22.54 -10.90
CA SER A 51 19.03 -22.37 -12.04
C SER A 51 19.44 -20.90 -12.22
N PRO A 52 20.70 -20.60 -12.58
CA PRO A 52 21.13 -19.24 -12.89
C PRO A 52 20.31 -18.59 -14.02
N ALA A 53 19.84 -19.39 -14.99
CA ALA A 53 19.00 -18.89 -16.09
C ALA A 53 17.59 -18.51 -15.61
N GLU A 54 17.01 -19.26 -14.67
CA GLU A 54 15.71 -18.96 -14.08
C GLU A 54 15.75 -17.71 -13.21
N GLY A 55 16.85 -17.48 -12.49
CA GLY A 55 17.09 -16.24 -11.75
C GLY A 55 17.00 -14.98 -12.63
N LEU A 56 17.56 -15.04 -13.84
CA LEU A 56 17.54 -13.92 -14.79
C LEU A 56 16.14 -13.68 -15.39
N ILE A 57 15.41 -14.76 -15.68
CA ILE A 57 14.02 -14.68 -16.15
C ILE A 57 13.11 -14.10 -15.05
N ASN A 58 13.25 -14.59 -13.81
CA ASN A 58 12.50 -14.10 -12.66
C ASN A 58 12.83 -12.63 -12.34
N PHE A 59 14.03 -12.14 -12.62
CA PHE A 59 14.37 -10.73 -12.47
C PHE A 59 13.56 -9.85 -13.45
N GLY A 60 13.50 -10.24 -14.72
CA GLY A 60 12.69 -9.53 -15.72
C GLY A 60 11.19 -9.54 -15.36
N ILE A 61 10.66 -10.71 -15.01
CA ILE A 61 9.26 -10.86 -14.59
C ILE A 61 9.00 -10.08 -13.30
N GLY A 62 9.92 -10.13 -12.34
CA GLY A 62 9.82 -9.44 -11.06
C GLY A 62 9.72 -7.93 -11.22
N ILE A 63 10.55 -7.32 -12.08
CA ILE A 63 10.47 -5.88 -12.39
C ILE A 63 9.10 -5.52 -12.97
N VAL A 64 8.63 -6.27 -13.98
CA VAL A 64 7.32 -6.00 -14.60
C VAL A 64 6.20 -6.15 -13.57
N SER A 65 6.24 -7.22 -12.78
CA SER A 65 5.25 -7.53 -11.74
C SER A 65 5.24 -6.46 -10.65
N PHE A 66 6.40 -5.92 -10.27
CA PHE A 66 6.52 -4.83 -9.31
C PHE A 66 5.86 -3.55 -9.82
N PHE A 67 6.14 -3.13 -11.06
CA PHE A 67 5.50 -1.95 -11.63
C PHE A 67 3.99 -2.10 -11.73
N VAL A 68 3.51 -3.25 -12.21
CA VAL A 68 2.07 -3.55 -12.28
C VAL A 68 1.46 -3.57 -10.87
N GLY A 69 2.12 -4.22 -9.91
CA GLY A 69 1.69 -4.29 -8.52
C GLY A 69 1.57 -2.91 -7.87
N VAL A 70 2.55 -2.03 -8.09
CA VAL A 70 2.52 -0.64 -7.60
C VAL A 70 1.35 0.14 -8.22
N LEU A 71 1.07 -0.04 -9.52
CA LEU A 71 -0.07 0.61 -10.17
C LEU A 71 -1.40 0.12 -9.61
N VAL A 72 -1.56 -1.19 -9.42
CA VAL A 72 -2.76 -1.78 -8.82
C VAL A 72 -2.93 -1.29 -7.38
N TRP A 73 -1.85 -1.30 -6.58
CA TRP A 73 -1.85 -0.81 -5.21
C TRP A 73 -2.25 0.66 -5.12
N ARG A 74 -1.70 1.49 -6.01
CA ARG A 74 -2.08 2.90 -6.13
C ARG A 74 -3.57 3.04 -6.45
N GLY A 75 -4.08 2.28 -7.41
CA GLY A 75 -5.50 2.28 -7.77
C GLY A 75 -6.39 1.92 -6.58
N MET A 76 -6.05 0.87 -5.82
CA MET A 76 -6.79 0.47 -4.61
C MET A 76 -6.81 1.57 -3.55
N LEU A 77 -5.67 2.22 -3.30
CA LEU A 77 -5.58 3.31 -2.34
C LEU A 77 -6.36 4.56 -2.77
N GLU A 78 -6.33 4.90 -4.07
CA GLU A 78 -7.13 5.98 -4.64
C GLU A 78 -8.64 5.68 -4.52
N LEU A 79 -9.05 4.43 -4.75
CA LEU A 79 -10.43 3.98 -4.54
C LEU A 79 -10.84 4.07 -3.07
N ALA A 80 -9.97 3.69 -2.14
CA ALA A 80 -10.24 3.82 -0.70
C ALA A 80 -10.48 5.30 -0.30
N LEU A 81 -9.68 6.22 -0.83
CA LEU A 81 -9.88 7.66 -0.64
C LEU A 81 -11.16 8.17 -1.31
N LEU A 82 -11.50 7.64 -2.49
CA LEU A 82 -12.72 8.02 -3.23
C LEU A 82 -13.98 7.64 -2.45
N VAL A 83 -14.06 6.40 -1.96
CA VAL A 83 -15.19 5.91 -1.16
C VAL A 83 -15.37 6.77 0.08
N GLN A 84 -14.27 7.13 0.73
CA GLN A 84 -14.31 7.99 1.90
C GLN A 84 -14.84 9.39 1.53
N ARG A 85 -14.34 9.98 0.44
CA ARG A 85 -14.80 11.30 -0.07
C ARG A 85 -16.29 11.32 -0.38
N ILE A 86 -16.83 10.21 -0.90
CA ILE A 86 -18.27 10.05 -1.15
C ILE A 86 -19.03 10.05 0.18
N ALA A 87 -18.56 9.32 1.18
CA ALA A 87 -19.17 9.31 2.52
C ALA A 87 -19.21 10.72 3.14
N GLU A 88 -18.12 11.51 3.04
CA GLU A 88 -18.12 12.90 3.54
C GLU A 88 -19.10 13.80 2.80
N SER A 89 -19.24 13.59 1.48
CA SER A 89 -20.14 14.37 0.64
C SER A 89 -21.60 14.11 1.01
N ILE A 90 -21.93 12.86 1.34
CA ILE A 90 -23.27 12.46 1.80
C ILE A 90 -23.54 13.02 3.20
N ASP A 91 -22.58 12.90 4.14
CA ASP A 91 -22.74 13.39 5.50
C ASP A 91 -23.01 14.91 5.54
N ARG A 92 -22.23 15.69 4.79
CA ARG A 92 -22.43 17.15 4.63
C ARG A 92 -23.77 17.51 4.00
N ALA A 93 -24.29 16.68 3.09
CA ALA A 93 -25.60 16.91 2.48
C ALA A 93 -26.76 16.60 3.44
N THR A 94 -26.52 15.82 4.50
CA THR A 94 -27.56 15.35 5.43
C THR A 94 -27.58 16.15 6.74
N HIS A 95 -26.46 16.76 7.14
CA HIS A 95 -26.36 17.68 8.28
C HIS A 95 -25.76 19.03 7.83
N PRO A 96 -26.58 19.99 7.39
CA PRO A 96 -26.15 21.33 6.99
C PRO A 96 -25.73 22.23 8.17
#